data_AF-A0A1V5K0W7-F1
#
_entry.id   AF-A0A1V5K0W7-F1
#
_cell.length_a   1.000
_cell.length_b   1.000
_cell.length_c   1.000
_cell.angle_alpha   90.00
_cell.angle_beta   90.00
_cell.angle_gamma   90.00
#
_symmetry.space_group_name_H-M   'P 1'
#
loop_
_entity.id
_entity.type
_entity.pdbx_description
1 polymer ?
#
loop_
_entity_poly.entity_id
_entity_poly.type
_entity_poly.pdbx_seq_one_letter_code
_entity_poly.pdbx_strand_id
1 'polypeptide(L)'
;METYRIKKGVNIILHKNIPQGAGLGGGSSNAASVLHAMNDIFKVKAPLNELSALGFKLGSDVPFFIFNRTARVTGKGEKITPVERKRVLWYVLCAKTYMWRPKKRTNCWIMKKS
;
A
#
# COMPACT_ATOMS: atom_id res chain seq x y z
N MET A 1 -1.69 -7.97 14.28
CA MET A 1 -1.29 -9.40 14.26
C MET A 1 -2.41 -10.34 14.70
N GLU A 2 -3.50 -9.87 15.32
CA GLU A 2 -4.57 -10.75 15.82
C GLU A 2 -5.66 -11.11 14.80
N THR A 3 -5.90 -10.28 13.78
CA THR A 3 -7.07 -10.43 12.88
C THR A 3 -7.15 -11.80 12.20
N TYR A 4 -6.03 -12.32 11.70
CA TYR A 4 -5.99 -13.64 11.02
C TYR A 4 -5.02 -14.64 11.66
N ARG A 5 -4.48 -14.32 12.85
CA ARG A 5 -3.58 -15.20 13.64
C ARG A 5 -2.45 -15.84 12.82
N ILE A 6 -1.82 -15.08 11.93
CA ILE A 6 -0.71 -15.56 11.10
C ILE A 6 0.55 -15.70 11.97
N LYS A 7 1.12 -16.91 12.04
CA LYS A 7 2.29 -17.25 12.87
C LYS A 7 3.64 -17.22 12.12
N LYS A 8 3.61 -16.94 10.81
CA LYS A 8 4.78 -16.93 9.93
C LYS A 8 5.10 -15.50 9.48
N GLY A 9 6.37 -15.19 9.28
CA GLY A 9 6.82 -13.90 8.77
C GLY A 9 7.06 -13.91 7.26
N VAL A 10 7.25 -12.73 6.68
CA VAL A 10 7.70 -12.54 5.30
C VAL A 10 8.86 -11.56 5.28
N ASN A 11 9.81 -11.76 4.37
CA ASN A 11 10.85 -10.78 4.07
C ASN A 11 10.42 -9.98 2.84
N ILE A 12 10.43 -8.65 2.94
CA ILE A 12 9.95 -7.76 1.88
C ILE A 12 11.11 -6.87 1.44
N ILE A 13 11.47 -6.97 0.17
CA ILE A 13 12.44 -6.08 -0.48
C ILE A 13 11.65 -5.15 -1.39
N LEU A 14 11.91 -3.85 -1.27
CA LEU A 14 11.14 -2.82 -1.94
C LEU A 14 12.05 -1.96 -2.81
N HIS A 15 11.86 -2.04 -4.13
CA HIS A 15 12.53 -1.19 -5.10
C HIS A 15 11.65 0.05 -5.36
N LYS A 16 12.13 1.24 -4.97
CA LYS A 16 11.37 2.48 -5.06
C LYS A 16 11.73 3.26 -6.32
N ASN A 17 10.84 3.20 -7.30
CA ASN A 17 10.89 4.07 -8.49
C ASN A 17 10.09 5.36 -8.29
N ILE A 18 9.01 5.29 -7.49
CA ILE A 18 8.18 6.47 -7.15
C ILE A 18 8.90 7.25 -6.04
N PRO A 19 9.27 8.52 -6.28
CA PRO A 19 9.95 9.33 -5.27
C PRO A 19 9.06 9.55 -4.05
N GLN A 20 9.68 9.55 -2.87
CA GLN A 20 8.97 9.82 -1.63
C GLN A 20 8.46 11.26 -1.61
N GLY A 21 7.24 11.47 -1.13
CA GLY A 21 6.65 12.81 -1.01
C GLY A 21 6.23 13.46 -2.33
N ALA A 22 6.30 12.75 -3.47
CA ALA A 22 5.88 13.28 -4.77
C ALA A 22 4.37 13.47 -4.94
N GLY A 23 3.54 13.15 -3.92
CA GLY A 23 2.08 13.21 -4.02
C GLY A 23 1.45 12.13 -4.90
N LEU A 24 2.22 11.12 -5.33
CA LEU A 24 1.76 10.05 -6.24
C LEU A 24 1.19 8.82 -5.52
N GLY A 25 1.02 8.88 -4.20
CA GLY A 25 0.50 7.75 -3.42
C GLY A 25 1.41 6.52 -3.36
N GLY A 26 2.70 6.64 -3.69
CA GLY A 26 3.60 5.49 -3.75
C GLY A 26 3.83 4.76 -2.42
N GLY A 27 3.59 5.40 -1.27
CA GLY A 27 3.61 4.73 0.04
C GLY A 27 2.35 3.88 0.27
N SER A 28 1.19 4.49 0.03
CA SER A 28 -0.11 3.85 0.15
C SER A 28 -0.28 2.68 -0.83
N SER A 29 0.22 2.83 -2.06
CA SER A 29 0.29 1.75 -3.05
C SER A 29 1.11 0.57 -2.54
N ASN A 30 2.27 0.82 -1.93
CA ASN A 30 3.09 -0.26 -1.36
C ASN A 30 2.33 -1.02 -0.26
N ALA A 31 1.65 -0.30 0.64
CA ALA A 31 0.87 -0.90 1.71
C ALA A 31 -0.26 -1.78 1.16
N ALA A 32 -1.01 -1.28 0.16
CA ALA A 32 -2.06 -2.05 -0.50
C ALA A 32 -1.50 -3.31 -1.20
N SER A 33 -0.37 -3.20 -1.91
CA SER A 33 0.28 -4.35 -2.57
C SER A 33 0.73 -5.40 -1.56
N VAL A 34 1.29 -4.99 -0.42
CA VAL A 34 1.68 -5.93 0.65
C VAL A 34 0.45 -6.60 1.26
N LEU A 35 -0.64 -5.87 1.49
CA LEU A 35 -1.88 -6.47 2.01
C LEU A 35 -2.47 -7.51 1.06
N HIS A 36 -2.50 -7.22 -0.25
CA HIS A 36 -2.90 -8.20 -1.28
C HIS A 36 -1.98 -9.42 -1.27
N ALA A 37 -0.66 -9.21 -1.31
CA ALA A 37 0.30 -10.31 -1.29
C ALA A 37 0.17 -11.16 -0.02
N MET A 38 -0.04 -10.56 1.16
CA MET A 38 -0.27 -11.29 2.40
C MET A 38 -1.59 -12.08 2.37
N ASN A 39 -2.66 -11.50 1.82
CA ASN A 39 -3.94 -12.19 1.65
C ASN A 39 -3.79 -13.47 0.81
N ASP A 40 -2.97 -13.39 -0.25
CA ASP A 40 -2.71 -14.48 -1.17
C ASP A 40 -1.74 -15.53 -0.58
N ILE A 41 -0.59 -15.09 -0.07
CA ILE A 41 0.46 -15.97 0.51
C ILE A 41 -0.09 -16.78 1.69
N PHE A 42 -0.86 -16.13 2.56
CA PHE A 42 -1.46 -16.78 3.72
C PHE A 42 -2.84 -17.38 3.44
N LYS A 43 -3.32 -17.31 2.18
CA LYS A 43 -4.60 -17.85 1.73
C LYS A 43 -5.77 -17.45 2.63
N VAL A 44 -5.73 -16.22 3.14
CA VAL A 44 -6.77 -15.68 4.05
C VAL A 44 -8.09 -15.52 3.30
N LYS A 45 -8.03 -15.21 1.99
CA LYS A 45 -9.20 -14.99 1.11
C LYS A 45 -10.16 -13.93 1.67
N ALA A 46 -9.62 -12.92 2.34
CA ALA A 46 -10.41 -11.80 2.85
C ALA A 46 -11.05 -11.04 1.68
N PRO A 47 -12.33 -10.63 1.81
CA PRO A 47 -12.98 -9.81 0.80
C PRO A 47 -12.34 -8.43 0.72
N LEU A 48 -12.41 -7.79 -0.45
CA LEU A 48 -11.81 -6.47 -0.69
C LEU A 48 -12.26 -5.40 0.31
N ASN A 49 -13.51 -5.45 0.77
CA ASN A 49 -14.02 -4.51 1.76
C ASN A 49 -13.32 -4.64 3.12
N GLU A 50 -12.99 -5.86 3.52
CA GLU A 50 -12.28 -6.13 4.77
C GLU A 50 -10.80 -5.74 4.66
N LEU A 51 -10.16 -6.07 3.53
CA LEU A 51 -8.81 -5.58 3.23
C LEU A 51 -8.77 -4.06 3.20
N SER A 52 -9.77 -3.41 2.61
CA SER A 52 -9.92 -1.95 2.59
C SER A 52 -10.02 -1.37 4.00
N ALA A 53 -10.83 -1.97 4.88
CA ALA A 53 -10.95 -1.54 6.26
C ALA A 53 -9.62 -1.69 7.05
N LEU A 54 -8.85 -2.75 6.77
CA LEU A 54 -7.50 -2.92 7.31
C LEU A 54 -6.52 -1.88 6.74
N GLY A 55 -6.59 -1.63 5.44
CA GLY A 55 -5.78 -0.62 4.76
C GLY A 55 -6.03 0.78 5.29
N PHE A 56 -7.29 1.14 5.57
CA PHE A 56 -7.65 2.43 6.13
C PHE A 56 -6.97 2.71 7.48
N LYS A 57 -6.70 1.68 8.29
CA LYS A 57 -5.95 1.81 9.54
C LYS A 57 -4.46 2.16 9.32
N LEU A 58 -3.91 1.83 8.15
CA LEU A 58 -2.52 2.16 7.77
C LEU A 58 -2.43 3.55 7.13
N GLY A 59 -3.46 3.98 6.42
CA GLY A 59 -3.55 5.32 5.83
C GLY A 59 -4.83 5.53 5.04
N SER A 60 -5.30 6.78 5.00
CA SER A 60 -6.51 7.21 4.28
C SER A 60 -6.54 6.79 2.81
N ASP A 61 -5.38 6.80 2.16
CA ASP A 61 -5.30 6.59 0.72
C ASP A 61 -5.12 5.10 0.36
N VAL A 62 -4.80 4.24 1.33
CA VAL A 62 -4.55 2.81 1.10
C VAL A 62 -5.78 2.08 0.55
N PRO A 63 -7.01 2.31 1.08
CA PRO A 63 -8.24 1.77 0.50
C PRO A 63 -8.33 1.93 -1.03
N PHE A 64 -8.01 3.12 -1.55
CA PHE A 64 -8.07 3.40 -2.98
C PHE A 64 -7.19 2.45 -3.79
N PHE A 65 -5.97 2.22 -3.32
CA PHE A 65 -5.03 1.29 -3.97
C PHE A 65 -5.42 -0.18 -3.81
N ILE A 66 -6.17 -0.55 -2.77
CA ILE A 66 -6.68 -1.92 -2.61
C ILE A 66 -7.70 -2.27 -3.70
N PHE A 67 -8.60 -1.34 -4.03
CA PHE A 67 -9.57 -1.56 -5.10
C PHE A 67 -8.95 -1.53 -6.50
N ASN A 68 -7.81 -0.86 -6.67
CA ASN A 68 -7.00 -0.82 -7.91
C ASN A 68 -7.83 -0.52 -9.18
N ARG A 69 -8.76 0.44 -9.09
CA ARG A 69 -9.62 0.87 -10.19
C ARG A 69 -9.75 2.39 -10.18
N THR A 70 -10.13 2.97 -11.32
CA THR A 70 -10.54 4.37 -11.33
C THR A 70 -11.80 4.51 -10.47
N ALA A 71 -11.77 5.39 -9.48
CA ALA A 71 -12.85 5.53 -8.52
C ALA A 71 -12.96 6.97 -8.03
N ARG A 72 -14.19 7.36 -7.68
CA ARG A 72 -14.46 8.54 -6.87
C ARG A 72 -14.27 8.18 -5.41
N VAL A 73 -13.40 8.91 -4.74
CA VAL A 73 -13.12 8.74 -3.31
C VAL A 73 -13.73 9.92 -2.55
N THR A 74 -14.51 9.63 -1.51
CA THR A 74 -15.14 10.65 -0.66
C THR A 74 -14.93 10.33 0.83
N GLY A 75 -15.29 11.28 1.70
CA GLY A 75 -14.98 11.19 3.14
C GLY A 75 -13.51 11.50 3.39
N LYS A 76 -12.88 10.75 4.30
CA LYS A 76 -11.43 10.79 4.57
C LYS A 76 -10.64 9.78 3.72
N GLY A 77 -11.26 9.15 2.71
CA GLY A 77 -10.62 8.10 1.90
C GLY A 77 -11.30 6.73 2.01
N GLU A 78 -12.29 6.58 2.89
CA GLU A 78 -12.96 5.31 3.19
C GLU A 78 -14.11 4.97 2.24
N LYS A 79 -14.70 5.96 1.55
CA LYS A 79 -15.84 5.73 0.65
C LYS A 79 -15.37 5.74 -0.80
N ILE A 80 -15.33 4.54 -1.38
CA ILE A 80 -14.82 4.32 -2.75
C ILE A 80 -15.96 3.89 -3.65
N THR A 81 -16.22 4.68 -4.68
CA THR A 81 -17.21 4.37 -5.72
C THR A 81 -16.47 4.22 -7.04
N PRO A 82 -16.35 3.00 -7.60
CA PRO A 82 -15.75 2.80 -8.90
C PRO A 82 -16.43 3.67 -9.96
N VAL A 83 -15.63 4.25 -10.86
CA VAL A 83 -16.14 5.03 -11.99
C VAL A 83 -15.53 4.49 -13.27
N GLU A 84 -16.34 4.47 -14.32
CA GLU A 84 -15.89 4.01 -15.62
C GLU A 84 -15.03 5.08 -16.29
N ARG A 85 -13.83 4.70 -16.72
CA ARG A 85 -12.93 5.59 -17.46
C ARG A 85 -13.33 5.57 -18.93
N LYS A 86 -13.84 6.69 -19.44
CA LYS A 86 -14.34 6.80 -20.82
C LYS A 86 -13.26 7.03 -21.90
N ARG A 87 -12.04 7.45 -21.53
CA ARG A 87 -10.96 7.80 -22.46
C ARG A 87 -9.58 7.43 -21.91
N VAL A 88 -8.68 7.03 -22.80
CA VAL A 88 -7.24 6.89 -22.49
C VAL A 88 -6.59 8.26 -22.68
N LEU A 89 -5.85 8.70 -21.67
CA LEU A 89 -5.14 9.98 -21.68
C LEU A 89 -3.67 9.74 -21.37
N TRP A 90 -2.80 10.45 -22.07
CA TRP A 90 -1.37 10.48 -21.82
C TRP A 90 -1.04 11.65 -20.90
N TYR A 91 -0.18 11.40 -19.92
CA TYR A 91 0.25 12.41 -18.95
C TYR A 91 1.78 12.42 -18.86
N VAL A 92 2.36 13.62 -18.80
CA VAL A 92 3.77 13.82 -18.47
C VAL A 92 3.83 14.29 -17.01
N LEU A 93 4.50 13.50 -16.17
CA LEU A 93 4.65 13.76 -14.74
C LEU A 93 5.98 14.46 -14.46
N CYS A 94 5.91 15.74 -14.07
CA CYS A 94 7.07 16.50 -13.61
C CYS A 94 7.09 16.49 -12.07
N ALA A 95 7.84 15.57 -11.46
CA ALA A 95 7.99 15.48 -10.01
C ALA A 95 9.40 15.88 -9.59
N LYS A 96 9.53 16.80 -8.62
CA LYS A 96 10.84 17.08 -7.99
C LYS A 96 11.26 15.88 -7.16
N THR A 97 12.32 15.20 -7.57
CA THR A 97 12.89 14.09 -6.82
C THR A 97 13.70 14.63 -5.64
N TYR A 98 13.12 14.68 -4.45
CA TYR A 98 13.91 14.76 -3.23
C TYR A 98 14.49 13.37 -2.98
N MET A 99 15.74 13.14 -3.42
CA MET A 99 16.44 11.91 -3.12
C MET A 99 16.73 11.89 -1.61
N TRP A 100 15.92 11.14 -0.86
CA TRP A 100 16.17 10.88 0.55
C TRP A 100 17.49 10.13 0.68
N ARG A 101 18.53 10.81 1.18
CA ARG A 101 19.78 10.15 1.59
C ARG A 101 19.56 9.51 2.96
N PRO A 102 19.78 8.19 3.14
CA PRO A 102 19.63 7.57 4.45
C PRO A 102 20.63 8.17 5.43
N LYS A 103 20.16 8.78 6.53
CA LYS A 103 21.02 8.99 7.70
C LYS A 103 21.21 7.65 8.39
N LYS A 104 22.33 6.98 8.06
CA LYS A 104 22.93 5.77 8.69
C LYS A 104 21.97 4.58 8.93
N ARG A 105 22.35 3.41 8.41
CA ARG A 105 21.74 2.10 8.75
C ARG A 105 21.56 1.98 10.27
N THR A 106 20.32 2.03 10.76
CA THR A 106 19.99 1.53 12.10
C THR A 106 19.56 0.08 11.98
N ASN A 107 20.08 -0.71 12.91
CA ASN A 107 20.23 -2.16 12.85
C ASN A 107 18.92 -2.93 12.71
N CYS A 108 18.96 -3.93 11.82
CA CYS A 108 18.03 -5.05 11.79
C CYS A 108 18.17 -5.84 13.09
N TRP A 109 17.16 -5.76 13.97
CA TRP A 109 17.08 -6.59 15.17
C TRP A 109 16.63 -8.00 14.77
N ILE A 110 17.60 -8.88 14.52
CA ILE A 110 17.39 -10.32 14.55
C ILE A 110 17.40 -10.73 16.02
N MET A 111 16.22 -10.89 16.64
CA MET A 111 16.12 -11.62 17.90
C MET A 111 16.36 -13.11 17.60
N LYS A 112 17.57 -13.59 17.90
CA LYS A 112 17.82 -15.02 18.12
C LYS A 112 17.02 -15.44 19.35
N LYS A 113 16.09 -16.39 19.16
CA LYS A 113 15.55 -17.19 20.27
C LYS A 113 16.68 -18.02 20.85
N SER A 114 16.85 -17.96 22.16
CA SER A 114 17.36 -19.07 22.96
C SER A 114 16.21 -19.63 23.78
#